data_AF-A0A533YN41-F1
#
_entry.id   AF-A0A533YN41-F1
#
_cell.length_a   1.000
_cell.length_b   1.000
_cell.length_c   1.000
_cell.angle_alpha   90.00
_cell.angle_beta   90.00
_cell.angle_gamma   90.00
#
_symmetry.space_group_name_H-M   'P 1'
#
loop_
_entity.id
_entity.type
_entity.pdbx_description
1 polymer ?
#
loop_
_entity_poly.entity_id
_entity_poly.type
_entity_poly.pdbx_seq_one_letter_code
_entity_poly.pdbx_strand_id
1 'polypeptide(L)'
;MNPTEIIRKKRDGAKLSRQELESFITSYLASGVADYQMSAFLMACYFRGMDIDETTSLTEVMVRSGAVADLSSVPGVKVDKHSTGGVGDKVSLILAPMVA
;
A
#
# COMPACT_ATOMS: atom_id res chain seq x y z
N MET A 1 17.70 8.95 -5.75
CA MET A 1 16.48 9.69 -5.33
C MET A 1 16.80 10.48 -4.07
N ASN A 2 16.28 11.70 -3.93
CA ASN A 2 16.31 12.44 -2.66
C ASN A 2 14.94 12.33 -1.95
N PRO A 3 14.83 11.63 -0.80
CA PRO A 3 13.56 11.47 -0.09
C PRO A 3 12.87 12.79 0.24
N THR A 4 13.64 13.84 0.53
CA THR A 4 13.14 15.17 0.88
C THR A 4 12.41 15.84 -0.30
N GLU A 5 12.83 15.58 -1.54
CA GLU A 5 12.16 16.12 -2.73
C GLU A 5 10.81 15.44 -2.97
N ILE A 6 10.69 14.13 -2.73
CA ILE A 6 9.41 13.41 -2.80
C ILE A 6 8.43 13.94 -1.75
N ILE A 7 8.89 14.09 -0.51
CA ILE A 7 8.08 14.64 0.58
C ILE A 7 7.65 16.07 0.26
N ARG A 8 8.56 16.92 -0.22
CA ARG A 8 8.26 18.30 -0.62
C ARG A 8 7.20 18.33 -1.71
N LYS A 9 7.40 17.55 -2.77
CA LYS A 9 6.47 17.46 -3.91
C LYS A 9 5.07 17.07 -3.44
N LYS A 10 4.97 16.04 -2.60
CA LYS A 10 3.67 15.61 -2.08
C LYS A 10 3.04 16.62 -1.15
N ARG A 11 3.82 17.23 -0.24
CA ARG A 11 3.37 18.31 0.67
C ARG A 11 2.79 19.49 -0.09
N ASP A 12 3.39 19.83 -1.23
CA ASP A 12 2.96 20.95 -2.08
C ASP A 12 1.74 20.59 -2.96
N GLY A 13 1.21 19.37 -2.83
CA GLY A 13 0.00 18.91 -3.50
C GLY A 13 0.23 18.40 -4.93
N ALA A 14 1.48 18.24 -5.35
CA ALA A 14 1.79 17.71 -6.66
C ALA A 14 1.69 16.17 -6.67
N LYS A 15 1.21 15.63 -7.81
CA LYS A 15 1.09 14.20 -8.06
C LYS A 15 2.46 13.54 -8.16
N LEU A 16 2.64 12.40 -7.49
CA LEU A 16 3.81 11.54 -7.63
C LEU A 16 3.66 10.59 -8.81
N SER A 17 4.75 10.37 -9.54
CA SER A 17 4.78 9.35 -10.59
C SER A 17 4.95 7.96 -9.98
N ARG A 18 4.62 6.93 -10.76
CA ARG A 18 4.87 5.53 -10.38
C ARG A 18 6.34 5.29 -10.04
N GLN A 19 7.27 5.81 -10.84
CA GLN A 19 8.71 5.63 -10.63
C GLN A 19 9.19 6.32 -9.35
N GLU A 20 8.61 7.49 -9.02
CA GLU A 20 8.89 8.19 -7.77
C GLU A 20 8.39 7.39 -6.55
N LEU A 21 7.18 6.81 -6.62
CA LEU A 21 6.66 5.95 -5.56
C LEU A 21 7.50 4.68 -5.41
N GLU A 22 7.79 4.00 -6.53
CA GLU A 22 8.58 2.75 -6.55
C GLU A 22 9.96 2.96 -5.94
N SER A 23 10.72 3.96 -6.42
CA SER A 23 12.05 4.20 -5.88
C SER A 23 12.01 4.64 -4.40
N PHE A 24 10.95 5.29 -3.91
CA PHE A 24 10.86 5.75 -2.53
C PHE A 24 10.54 4.58 -1.59
N ILE A 25 9.55 3.76 -1.94
CA ILE A 25 9.15 2.59 -1.15
C ILE A 25 10.25 1.52 -1.15
N THR A 26 10.85 1.20 -2.31
CA THR A 26 11.97 0.25 -2.37
C THR A 26 13.17 0.75 -1.55
N SER A 27 13.45 2.05 -1.57
CA SER A 27 14.52 2.63 -0.75
C SER A 27 14.19 2.57 0.74
N TYR A 28 12.93 2.77 1.14
CA TYR A 28 12.50 2.61 2.53
C TYR A 28 12.69 1.17 3.03
N LEU A 29 12.26 0.18 2.24
CA LEU A 29 12.42 -1.22 2.57
C LEU A 29 13.89 -1.67 2.64
N ALA A 30 14.76 -1.03 1.86
CA ALA A 30 16.21 -1.23 1.90
C ALA A 30 16.93 -0.37 2.97
N SER A 31 16.19 0.24 3.91
CA SER A 31 16.73 1.14 4.95
C SER A 31 17.46 2.39 4.44
N GLY A 32 17.24 2.78 3.18
CA GLY A 32 17.76 3.99 2.55
C GLY A 32 16.89 5.24 2.77
N VAL A 33 15.67 5.07 3.29
CA VAL A 33 14.80 6.17 3.78
C VAL A 33 14.60 5.94 5.28
N ALA A 34 14.84 6.96 6.09
CA ALA A 34 14.65 6.84 7.54
C ALA A 34 13.16 6.90 7.94
N ASP A 35 12.80 6.30 9.07
CA ASP A 35 11.40 6.27 9.55
C ASP A 35 10.79 7.66 9.72
N TYR A 36 11.58 8.65 10.14
CA TYR A 36 11.11 10.03 10.27
C TYR A 36 10.83 10.71 8.92
N GLN A 37 11.43 10.23 7.82
CA GLN A 37 11.12 10.69 6.47
C GLN A 37 9.85 10.01 5.96
N MET A 38 9.68 8.72 6.25
CA MET A 38 8.45 8.00 5.92
C MET A 38 7.25 8.60 6.68
N SER A 39 7.38 8.91 7.96
CA SER A 39 6.30 9.55 8.73
C SER A 39 5.93 10.94 8.18
N ALA A 40 6.92 11.73 7.74
CA ALA A 40 6.68 13.01 7.08
C ALA A 40 5.96 12.83 5.73
N PHE A 41 6.32 11.82 4.94
CA PHE A 41 5.61 11.46 3.71
C PHE A 41 4.15 11.07 3.98
N LEU A 42 3.92 10.19 4.98
CA LEU A 42 2.58 9.77 5.38
C LEU A 42 1.70 10.95 5.81
N MET A 43 2.27 11.90 6.57
CA MET A 43 1.55 13.11 6.97
C MET A 43 1.24 14.02 5.76
N ALA A 44 2.15 14.13 4.80
CA ALA A 44 1.88 14.85 3.56
C ALA A 44 0.73 14.21 2.76
N CYS A 45 0.71 12.87 2.63
CA CYS A 45 -0.38 12.14 2.01
C CYS A 45 -1.71 12.32 2.78
N TYR A 46 -1.68 12.34 4.11
CA TYR A 46 -2.87 12.58 4.94
C TYR A 46 -3.53 13.93 4.60
N PHE A 47 -2.75 15.01 4.49
CA PHE A 47 -3.29 16.35 4.22
C PHE A 47 -3.60 16.62 2.75
N ARG A 48 -2.87 16.00 1.81
CA ARG A 48 -3.03 16.25 0.36
C ARG A 48 -3.82 15.18 -0.37
N GLY A 49 -4.07 14.05 0.27
CA GLY A 49 -4.66 12.87 -0.36
C GLY A 49 -3.73 12.25 -1.40
N MET A 50 -4.23 11.22 -2.09
CA MET A 50 -3.62 10.63 -3.28
C MET A 50 -4.75 10.44 -4.30
N ASP A 51 -4.46 10.66 -5.58
CA ASP A 51 -5.44 10.31 -6.62
C ASP A 51 -5.49 8.80 -6.88
N ILE A 52 -6.38 8.38 -7.77
CA ILE A 52 -6.57 6.95 -8.10
C ILE A 52 -5.30 6.33 -8.68
N ASP A 53 -4.57 7.06 -9.53
CA ASP A 53 -3.36 6.52 -10.17
C ASP A 53 -2.21 6.40 -9.17
N GLU A 54 -2.06 7.38 -8.28
CA GLU A 54 -1.09 7.35 -7.18
C GLU A 54 -1.39 6.20 -6.22
N THR A 55 -2.65 6.05 -5.81
CA THR A 55 -3.09 5.01 -4.89
C THR A 55 -2.89 3.62 -5.52
N THR A 56 -3.28 3.45 -6.78
CA THR A 56 -3.06 2.21 -7.53
C THR A 56 -1.58 1.88 -7.65
N SER A 57 -0.75 2.87 -8.00
CA SER A 57 0.70 2.70 -8.10
C SER A 57 1.32 2.31 -6.77
N LEU A 58 0.93 2.96 -5.67
CA LEU A 58 1.40 2.63 -4.33
C LEU A 58 1.02 1.18 -3.95
N THR A 59 -0.23 0.79 -4.19
CA THR A 59 -0.69 -0.59 -3.94
C THR A 59 0.13 -1.60 -4.73
N GLU A 60 0.32 -1.39 -6.03
CA GLU A 60 1.10 -2.32 -6.86
C GLU A 60 2.57 -2.43 -6.45
N VAL A 61 3.19 -1.30 -6.08
CA VAL A 61 4.58 -1.29 -5.58
C VAL A 61 4.67 -2.10 -4.28
N MET A 62 3.74 -1.92 -3.35
CA MET A 62 3.71 -2.70 -2.10
C MET A 62 3.44 -4.19 -2.34
N VAL A 63 2.53 -4.55 -3.26
CA VAL A 63 2.28 -5.96 -3.62
C VAL A 63 3.55 -6.63 -4.14
N ARG A 64 4.34 -5.92 -4.95
CA ARG A 64 5.58 -6.45 -5.55
C ARG A 64 6.80 -6.37 -4.63
N SER A 65 6.68 -5.79 -3.44
CA SER A 65 7.82 -5.61 -2.55
C SER A 65 8.17 -6.86 -1.74
N GLY A 66 7.40 -7.94 -1.87
CA GLY A 66 7.59 -9.19 -1.16
C GLY A 66 7.17 -10.41 -1.98
N ALA A 67 6.83 -11.49 -1.30
CA ALA A 67 6.33 -12.70 -1.94
C ALA A 67 4.88 -12.53 -2.41
N VAL A 68 4.60 -13.04 -3.61
CA VAL A 68 3.24 -13.11 -4.17
C VAL A 68 2.80 -14.57 -4.19
N ALA A 69 1.70 -14.87 -3.50
CA ALA A 69 1.17 -16.24 -3.44
C ALA A 69 0.54 -16.63 -4.79
N ASP A 70 0.98 -17.76 -5.34
CA ASP A 70 0.33 -18.40 -6.48
C ASP A 70 -0.70 -19.43 -6.00
N LEU A 71 -1.97 -19.18 -6.30
CA LEU A 71 -3.12 -20.03 -5.97
C LEU A 71 -3.65 -20.79 -7.19
N SER A 72 -2.86 -20.90 -8.26
CA SER A 72 -3.22 -21.61 -9.50
C SER A 72 -3.47 -23.10 -9.29
N SER A 73 -2.81 -23.72 -8.31
CA SER A 73 -2.96 -25.14 -7.97
C SER A 73 -4.30 -25.48 -7.30
N VAL A 74 -5.01 -24.48 -6.76
CA VAL A 74 -6.33 -24.66 -6.14
C VAL A 74 -7.41 -24.50 -7.21
N PRO A 75 -8.23 -25.55 -7.48
CA PRO A 75 -9.26 -25.49 -8.53
C PRO A 75 -10.37 -24.50 -8.19
N GLY A 76 -10.96 -23.90 -9.22
CA GLY A 76 -12.08 -22.96 -9.10
C GLY A 76 -11.66 -21.49 -8.93
N VAL A 77 -12.66 -20.65 -8.66
CA VAL A 77 -12.48 -19.22 -8.41
C VAL A 77 -12.16 -19.01 -6.93
N LYS A 78 -11.02 -18.38 -6.65
CA LYS A 78 -10.64 -18.03 -5.27
C LYS A 78 -11.28 -16.69 -4.93
N VAL A 79 -12.01 -16.67 -3.82
CA VAL A 79 -12.68 -15.48 -3.29
C VAL A 79 -12.11 -15.19 -1.90
N ASP A 80 -11.91 -13.92 -1.60
CA ASP A 80 -11.49 -13.46 -0.28
C ASP A 80 -12.44 -12.36 0.21
N LYS A 81 -12.52 -12.20 1.53
CA LYS A 81 -13.29 -11.14 2.18
C LYS A 81 -12.39 -10.39 3.15
N HIS A 82 -12.34 -9.08 2.98
CA HIS A 82 -11.65 -8.16 3.88
C HIS A 82 -12.64 -7.27 4.64
N SER A 83 -12.29 -6.87 5.87
CA SER A 83 -13.02 -5.86 6.65
C SER A 83 -12.11 -4.67 6.90
N THR A 84 -12.61 -3.45 6.72
CA THR A 84 -11.88 -2.23 7.11
C THR A 84 -11.76 -2.10 8.64
N GLY A 85 -12.53 -2.87 9.40
CA GLY A 85 -12.57 -2.86 10.86
C GLY A 85 -13.95 -2.46 11.42
N GLY A 86 -14.22 -2.92 12.65
CA GLY A 86 -15.46 -2.66 13.38
C GLY A 86 -15.44 -3.35 14.75
N VAL A 87 -16.09 -2.75 15.75
CA VAL A 87 -16.14 -3.34 17.11
C VAL A 87 -17.04 -4.56 17.10
N GLY A 88 -16.46 -5.73 17.39
CA GLY A 88 -17.21 -6.99 17.43
C GLY A 88 -17.49 -7.62 16.06
N ASP A 89 -16.82 -7.19 14.98
CA ASP A 89 -16.92 -7.85 13.66
C ASP A 89 -16.30 -9.26 13.73
N LYS A 90 -17.18 -10.27 13.77
CA LYS A 90 -16.82 -11.69 13.79
C LYS A 90 -17.15 -12.40 12.47
N VAL A 91 -17.47 -11.65 11.41
CA VAL A 91 -17.96 -12.22 10.15
C VAL A 91 -16.99 -13.24 9.58
N SER A 92 -15.68 -12.94 9.56
CA SER A 92 -14.69 -13.84 8.95
C SER A 92 -14.64 -15.22 9.61
N LEU A 93 -14.86 -15.31 10.94
CA LEU A 93 -14.83 -16.59 11.68
C LEU A 93 -15.98 -17.52 11.26
N ILE A 94 -17.14 -16.95 10.93
CA ILE A 94 -18.35 -17.70 10.57
C ILE A 94 -18.40 -17.92 9.06
N LEU A 95 -18.05 -16.91 8.27
CA LEU A 95 -18.16 -16.93 6.82
C LEU A 95 -17.19 -17.93 6.20
N ALA A 96 -15.93 -17.96 6.65
CA ALA A 96 -14.91 -18.84 6.08
C ALA A 96 -15.34 -20.33 6.06
N PRO A 97 -15.77 -20.96 7.18
CA PRO A 97 -16.24 -22.34 7.15
C PRO A 97 -17.61 -22.52 6.49
N MET A 98 -18.44 -21.47 6.40
CA MET A 98 -19.75 -21.56 5.75
C MET A 98 -19.65 -21.71 4.23
N VAL A 99 -18.60 -21.16 3.62
CA VAL A 99 -18.40 -21.14 2.14
C VAL A 99 -17.28 -22.04 1.65
N ALA A 100 -16.58 -22.74 2.54
CA ALA A 100 -15.51 -23.70 2.24
C ALA A 100 -16.06 -25.08 1.89
#